data_AF-A0A7V4Y3A1-F1
#
_entry.id   AF-A0A7V4Y3A1-F1
#
_cell.length_a   1.000
_cell.length_b   1.000
_cell.length_c   1.000
_cell.angle_alpha   90.00
_cell.angle_beta   90.00
_cell.angle_gamma   90.00
#
_symmetry.space_group_name_H-M   'P 1'
#
loop_
_entity.id
_entity.type
_entity.pdbx_description
1 polymer ?
#
loop_
_entity_poly.entity_id
_entity_poly.type
_entity_poly.pdbx_seq_one_letter_code
_entity_poly.pdbx_strand_id
1 'polypeptide(L)'
;MSKKPLCIAFLWHMHQPDYHHPQTGEIVLPWTRFHAIKDYYDMAELVCQIPGIHVTINVVPSLIDQLTEYATGRAHETYAALTLRDASQLSDQE
;
A
#
# COMPACT_ATOMS: atom_id res chain seq x y z
N MET A 1 -43.06 -1.32 -19.75
CA MET A 1 -42.20 -2.14 -18.88
C MET A 1 -41.17 -1.23 -18.23
N SER A 2 -41.07 -1.20 -16.90
CA SER A 2 -40.01 -0.46 -16.21
C SER A 2 -38.66 -1.04 -16.62
N LYS A 3 -37.71 -0.21 -17.06
CA LYS A 3 -36.36 -0.65 -17.40
C LYS A 3 -35.69 -1.15 -16.12
N LYS A 4 -35.13 -2.36 -16.15
CA LYS A 4 -34.32 -2.86 -15.03
C LYS A 4 -33.10 -1.96 -14.85
N PRO A 5 -32.71 -1.64 -13.60
CA PRO A 5 -31.50 -0.86 -13.35
C PRO A 5 -30.25 -1.61 -13.84
N LEU A 6 -29.21 -0.87 -14.21
CA LEU A 6 -27.92 -1.43 -14.59
C LEU A 6 -27.24 -2.01 -13.34
N CYS A 7 -26.84 -3.27 -13.40
CA CYS A 7 -26.00 -3.88 -12.36
C CYS A 7 -24.55 -3.46 -12.60
N ILE A 8 -23.94 -2.79 -11.63
CA ILE A 8 -22.53 -2.35 -11.67
C ILE A 8 -21.78 -3.10 -10.57
N ALA A 9 -20.59 -3.60 -10.88
CA ALA A 9 -19.66 -4.17 -9.92
C ALA A 9 -18.36 -3.38 -9.92
N PHE A 10 -17.96 -2.86 -8.76
CA PHE A 10 -16.65 -2.25 -8.56
C PHE A 10 -15.70 -3.30 -8.00
N LEU A 11 -14.59 -3.54 -8.71
CA LEU A 11 -13.52 -4.44 -8.28
C LEU A 11 -12.22 -3.64 -8.23
N TRP A 12 -11.65 -3.53 -7.03
CA TRP A 12 -10.34 -2.92 -6.83
C TRP A 12 -9.33 -4.01 -6.53
N HIS A 13 -8.30 -4.09 -7.35
CA HIS A 13 -7.20 -5.02 -7.18
C HIS A 13 -5.97 -4.24 -6.71
N MET A 14 -5.69 -4.34 -5.42
CA MET A 14 -4.53 -3.71 -4.79
C MET A 14 -3.35 -4.67 -4.87
N HIS A 15 -2.34 -4.29 -5.65
CA HIS A 15 -1.16 -5.09 -5.88
C HIS A 15 0.11 -4.29 -5.64
N GLN A 16 1.06 -4.93 -4.94
CA GLN A 16 2.47 -4.65 -5.02
C GLN A 16 3.22 -5.98 -5.18
N PRO A 17 4.29 -6.02 -5.99
CA PRO A 17 5.20 -7.15 -5.96
C PRO A 17 5.93 -7.22 -4.61
N ASP A 18 6.57 -8.34 -4.36
CA ASP A 18 7.50 -8.46 -3.23
C ASP A 18 8.75 -7.62 -3.51
N TYR A 19 8.99 -6.61 -2.69
CA TYR A 19 10.14 -5.70 -2.81
C TYR A 19 11.33 -6.11 -1.95
N HIS A 20 11.27 -7.23 -1.23
CA HIS A 20 12.41 -7.72 -0.48
C HIS A 20 13.54 -8.17 -1.39
N HIS A 21 14.75 -7.74 -1.08
CA HIS A 21 15.95 -8.26 -1.71
C HIS A 21 16.15 -9.72 -1.26
N PRO A 22 16.35 -10.68 -2.19
CA PRO A 22 16.27 -12.11 -1.89
C PRO A 22 17.37 -12.61 -0.93
N GLN A 23 18.46 -11.86 -0.76
CA GLN A 23 19.58 -12.24 0.09
C GLN A 23 19.58 -11.53 1.44
N THR A 24 19.12 -10.28 1.48
CA THR A 24 19.23 -9.41 2.67
C THR A 24 17.89 -9.23 3.38
N GLY A 25 16.78 -9.51 2.70
CA GLY A 25 15.44 -9.23 3.22
C GLY A 25 15.13 -7.74 3.34
N GLU A 26 15.97 -6.87 2.78
CA GLU A 26 15.74 -5.43 2.78
C GLU A 26 14.70 -5.06 1.71
N ILE A 27 13.73 -4.22 2.05
CA ILE A 27 12.78 -3.65 1.10
C ILE A 27 13.52 -2.60 0.27
N VAL A 28 13.74 -2.88 -1.01
CA VAL A 28 14.60 -2.02 -1.87
C VAL A 28 13.83 -0.93 -2.60
N LEU A 29 12.50 -0.94 -2.55
CA LEU A 29 11.67 0.08 -3.17
C LEU A 29 10.54 0.52 -2.22
N PRO A 30 10.26 1.83 -2.10
CA PRO A 30 9.39 2.37 -1.07
C PRO A 30 7.89 2.24 -1.42
N TRP A 31 7.54 1.54 -2.49
CA TRP A 31 6.21 1.62 -3.09
C TRP A 31 5.11 1.11 -2.17
N THR A 32 5.35 0.03 -1.42
CA THR A 32 4.38 -0.42 -0.42
C THR A 32 4.08 0.67 0.61
N ARG A 33 5.12 1.35 1.14
CA ARG A 33 4.95 2.45 2.10
C ARG A 33 4.26 3.65 1.48
N PHE A 34 4.69 4.07 0.29
CA PHE A 34 4.14 5.26 -0.39
C PHE A 34 2.69 5.07 -0.80
N HIS A 35 2.31 3.90 -1.32
CA HIS A 35 0.91 3.62 -1.62
C HIS A 35 0.07 3.36 -0.38
N ALA A 36 0.66 2.87 0.73
CA ALA A 36 -0.06 2.74 2.00
C ALA A 36 -0.51 4.11 2.55
N ILE A 37 0.37 5.12 2.52
CA ILE A 37 0.07 6.45 3.05
C ILE A 37 -0.81 7.30 2.11
N LYS A 38 -0.97 6.89 0.86
CA LYS A 38 -1.66 7.68 -0.18
C LYS A 38 -2.95 7.04 -0.67
N ASP A 39 -2.96 5.74 -0.94
CA ASP A 39 -4.02 5.13 -1.74
C ASP A 39 -4.79 4.04 -0.97
N TYR A 40 -4.11 3.14 -0.26
CA TYR A 40 -4.79 1.97 0.31
C TYR A 40 -5.77 2.34 1.44
N TYR A 41 -5.35 3.22 2.34
CA TYR A 41 -6.22 3.70 3.41
C TYR A 41 -7.35 4.58 2.86
N ASP A 42 -7.01 5.57 2.03
CA ASP A 42 -7.97 6.54 1.49
C ASP A 42 -9.09 5.87 0.69
N MET A 43 -8.77 4.83 -0.08
CA MET A 43 -9.76 4.07 -0.85
C MET A 43 -10.74 3.30 0.06
N ALA A 44 -10.22 2.65 1.11
CA ALA A 44 -11.07 1.94 2.08
C ALA A 44 -11.95 2.93 2.88
N GLU A 45 -11.38 4.05 3.29
CA GLU A 45 -12.07 5.13 4.02
C GLU A 45 -13.20 5.73 3.18
N LEU A 46 -12.95 5.98 1.88
CA LEU A 46 -13.98 6.49 0.96
C LEU A 46 -15.19 5.54 0.85
N VAL A 47 -14.97 4.21 0.85
CA VAL A 47 -16.04 3.22 0.82
C VAL A 47 -16.89 3.29 2.10
N CYS A 48 -16.25 3.44 3.27
CA CYS A 48 -16.95 3.59 4.55
C CYS A 48 -17.87 4.83 4.60
N GLN A 49 -17.54 5.87 3.83
CA GLN A 49 -18.32 7.12 3.78
C GLN A 49 -19.58 7.03 2.90
N ILE A 50 -19.79 5.94 2.14
CA ILE A 50 -20.93 5.78 1.24
C ILE A 50 -21.82 4.60 1.71
N PRO A 51 -22.87 4.86 2.52
CA PRO A 51 -23.77 3.82 3.00
C PRO A 51 -24.43 3.04 1.86
N GLY A 52 -24.35 1.71 1.91
CA GLY A 52 -25.01 0.82 0.94
C GLY A 52 -24.28 0.65 -0.39
N ILE A 53 -23.06 1.18 -0.54
CA ILE A 53 -22.22 0.86 -1.71
C ILE A 53 -21.76 -0.60 -1.68
N HIS A 54 -21.70 -1.22 -2.84
CA HIS A 54 -21.16 -2.58 -3.02
C HIS A 54 -19.83 -2.51 -3.79
N VAL A 55 -18.73 -2.82 -3.12
CA VAL A 55 -17.37 -2.84 -3.70
C VAL A 55 -16.67 -4.11 -3.26
N THR A 56 -15.87 -4.70 -4.15
CA THR A 56 -14.93 -5.77 -3.81
C THR A 56 -13.51 -5.22 -3.83
N ILE A 57 -12.82 -5.28 -2.70
CA ILE A 57 -11.39 -4.95 -2.59
C ILE A 57 -10.63 -6.26 -2.46
N ASN A 58 -9.84 -6.58 -3.48
CA ASN A 58 -8.89 -7.67 -3.47
C ASN A 58 -7.50 -7.10 -3.13
N VAL A 59 -6.85 -7.67 -2.11
CA VAL A 59 -5.48 -7.33 -1.74
C VAL A 59 -4.63 -8.59 -1.89
N VAL A 60 -3.55 -8.50 -2.66
CA VAL A 60 -2.66 -9.65 -2.88
C VAL A 60 -1.89 -10.01 -1.59
N PRO A 61 -1.55 -11.30 -1.36
CA PRO A 61 -0.81 -11.70 -0.16
C PRO A 61 0.52 -10.98 0.04
N SER A 62 1.33 -10.83 -1.03
CA SER A 62 2.62 -10.13 -0.98
C SER A 62 2.53 -8.69 -0.48
N LEU A 63 1.40 -8.02 -0.75
CA LEU A 63 1.14 -6.67 -0.27
C LEU A 63 0.75 -6.70 1.21
N ILE A 64 -0.10 -7.63 1.63
CA ILE A 64 -0.49 -7.80 3.04
C ILE A 64 0.73 -8.08 3.93
N ASP A 65 1.64 -8.95 3.49
CA ASP A 65 2.84 -9.29 4.27
C ASP A 65 3.71 -8.05 4.51
N GLN A 66 4.03 -7.30 3.45
CA GLN A 66 4.81 -6.07 3.56
C GLN A 66 4.11 -4.99 4.38
N LEU A 67 2.79 -4.78 4.20
CA LEU A 67 2.02 -3.83 5.02
C LEU A 67 2.07 -4.21 6.52
N THR A 68 2.02 -5.51 6.82
CA THR A 68 2.12 -6.03 8.18
C THR A 68 3.49 -5.75 8.78
N GLU A 69 4.56 -5.86 8.01
CA GLU A 69 5.90 -5.50 8.46
C GLU A 69 6.02 -4.01 8.80
N TYR A 70 5.47 -3.12 7.96
CA TYR A 70 5.41 -1.69 8.30
C TYR A 70 4.59 -1.43 9.56
N ALA A 71 3.39 -2.02 9.65
CA ALA A 71 2.49 -1.83 10.79
C ALA A 71 3.07 -2.36 12.12
N THR A 72 3.95 -3.36 12.05
CA THR A 72 4.61 -3.96 13.23
C THR A 72 6.01 -3.41 13.50
N GLY A 73 6.47 -2.41 12.72
CA GLY A 73 7.80 -1.81 12.87
C GLY A 73 8.96 -2.75 12.50
N ARG A 74 8.68 -3.83 11.75
CA ARG A 74 9.67 -4.81 11.28
C ARG A 74 10.17 -4.54 9.87
N ALA A 75 9.59 -3.57 9.17
CA ALA A 75 10.02 -3.21 7.83
C ALA A 75 11.42 -2.59 7.87
N HIS A 76 12.36 -3.20 7.14
CA HIS A 76 13.69 -2.68 6.90
C HIS A 76 13.76 -2.17 5.45
N GLU A 77 13.56 -0.86 5.27
CA GLU A 77 13.44 -0.23 3.94
C GLU A 77 14.49 0.85 3.70
N THR A 78 15.22 0.75 2.58
CA THR A 78 16.38 1.60 2.28
C THR A 78 16.04 3.10 2.24
N TYR A 79 14.99 3.49 1.51
CA TYR A 79 14.60 4.88 1.40
C TYR A 79 13.95 5.40 2.67
N ALA A 80 13.31 4.58 3.51
CA ALA A 80 12.83 5.01 4.81
C ALA A 80 14.02 5.38 5.71
N ALA A 81 15.08 4.57 5.71
CA ALA A 81 16.29 4.88 6.47
C ALA A 81 16.91 6.22 6.02
N LEU A 82 16.92 6.53 4.73
CA LEU A 82 17.43 7.80 4.20
C LEU A 82 16.49 8.98 4.44
N THR A 83 15.20 8.85 4.09
CA THR A 83 14.23 9.96 4.11
C THR A 83 13.72 10.34 5.50
N LEU A 84 13.95 9.49 6.51
CA LEU A 84 13.62 9.79 7.91
C LEU A 84 14.82 10.33 8.71
N ARG A 85 16.03 10.30 8.16
CA ARG A 85 17.21 10.93 8.76
C ARG A 85 17.18 12.44 8.53
N ASP A 86 17.78 13.19 9.45
CA ASP A 86 18.01 14.62 9.22
C ASP A 86 18.98 14.78 8.04
N ALA A 87 18.67 15.71 7.13
CA ALA A 87 19.51 15.98 5.96
C ALA A 87 20.94 16.38 6.35
N SER A 88 21.15 17.02 7.51
CA SER A 88 22.48 17.37 8.00
C SER A 88 23.32 16.14 8.42
N GLN A 89 22.70 14.97 8.52
CA GLN A 89 23.35 13.70 8.88
C GLN A 89 23.59 12.81 7.66
N LEU A 90 23.27 13.27 6.46
CA LEU A 90 23.56 12.57 5.20
C LEU A 90 24.98 12.90 4.73
N SER A 91 25.64 11.93 4.10
CA SER A 91 26.90 12.15 3.40
C SER A 91 26.68 12.62 1.96
N ASP A 92 27.71 13.12 1.26
CA ASP A 92 27.59 13.52 -0.15
C ASP A 92 27.16 12.38 -1.10
N GLN A 93 27.23 11.12 -0.64
CA GLN A 93 26.86 9.93 -1.40
C GLN A 93 25.46 9.39 -1.05
N GLU A 94 24.79 9.96 -0.06
CA GLU A 94 23.46 9.58 0.44
C GLU A 94 22.44 10.71 0.23
#